data_AF-A0A0K3CFN4-F1
#
_entry.id   AF-A0A0K3CFN4-F1
#
_cell.length_a   1.000
_cell.length_b   1.000
_cell.length_c   1.000
_cell.angle_alpha   90.00
_cell.angle_beta   90.00
_cell.angle_gamma   90.00
#
_symmetry.space_group_name_H-M   'P 1'
#
loop_
_entity.id
_entity.type
_entity.pdbx_description
1 polymer ?
#
loop_
_entity_poly.entity_id
_entity_poly.type
_entity_poly.pdbx_seq_one_letter_code
_entity_poly.pdbx_strand_id
1 'polypeptide(L)'
;MADALKAKGNAAFGAQKWNDAISWWTKAIKLETDDVALASLYSNRSAAHLKVDKYDEGAEAAVLKRPTWSKALARMAEVYARQQVFDRSQQCYERAIELAEDDAARKRYEASLATTKAAEKKAEAKNAQPERPVRDGTFDDFYLTKIRLAQFRGEYVLPPEGGVALAVYAADACHEGMLQVDQNLVKVSDSQFQFTPFTDALANLCDCLVTDRSGFYLRPGRDPSFPTERKIQEIIKGELNEARCTKYFTNAIWQAKEIIADLDRRLATEGRDAIRRAVSTIIRGRIVSAGMLALGEKDRGAEVRELKLALALLEEGNRVWAHVPYKEKGNTFRSTFVRNVRVTLLKALLAAHRDLKTAAARRVYKLEHIEELANQVIQEHPPEQWIPRDGTVMRVAYSAFPVWEAYSALAYVWSERANPRLHDPPPGTLVFTDPDASKRAAEFYDKCASIMAAEAPDWHQRRFVLWLALYWRLRAGGMTVRELRARVNTAREVSLEAERFFPLESEEQYGESRKFTEMQLDSINRTMRDPPPQMSAAARQKGDRAILKPVPTMNGKGMEQEEMVRVIEESELMSLEGDIDSVDCWA
;
A
#
# COMPACT_ATOMS: atom_id res chain seq x y z
N MET A 1 44.65 -4.67 9.05
CA MET A 1 43.94 -3.49 9.63
C MET A 1 42.46 -3.77 9.87
N ALA A 2 41.77 -4.49 8.97
CA ALA A 2 40.38 -4.93 9.16
C ALA A 2 40.19 -5.84 10.40
N ASP A 3 41.11 -6.76 10.67
CA ASP A 3 41.02 -7.66 11.85
C ASP A 3 41.00 -6.94 13.19
N ALA A 4 41.78 -5.87 13.34
CA ALA A 4 41.79 -5.06 14.55
C ALA A 4 40.44 -4.36 14.77
N LEU A 5 39.78 -3.92 13.71
CA LEU A 5 38.44 -3.32 13.77
C LEU A 5 37.37 -4.39 14.06
N LYS A 6 37.50 -5.58 13.46
CA LYS A 6 36.65 -6.74 13.75
C LYS A 6 36.73 -7.14 15.23
N ALA A 7 37.93 -7.20 15.80
CA ALA A 7 38.14 -7.49 17.21
C ALA A 7 37.49 -6.44 18.11
N LYS A 8 37.62 -5.14 17.78
CA LYS A 8 36.90 -4.06 18.48
C LYS A 8 35.38 -4.21 18.40
N GLY A 9 34.86 -4.57 17.22
CA GLY A 9 33.43 -4.86 17.04
C GLY A 9 32.96 -6.03 17.90
N ASN A 10 33.72 -7.14 17.93
CA ASN A 10 33.41 -8.31 18.75
C ASN A 10 33.45 -7.99 20.25
N ALA A 11 34.45 -7.22 20.70
CA ALA A 11 34.56 -6.79 22.09
C ALA A 11 33.39 -5.87 22.49
N ALA A 12 33.02 -4.91 21.63
CA ALA A 12 31.86 -4.05 21.84
C ALA A 12 30.56 -4.85 21.89
N PHE A 13 30.40 -5.86 21.03
CA PHE A 13 29.23 -6.74 21.01
C PHE A 13 29.14 -7.59 22.29
N GLY A 14 30.26 -8.16 22.75
CA GLY A 14 30.32 -8.89 24.02
C GLY A 14 29.99 -8.01 25.22
N ALA A 15 30.36 -6.73 25.17
CA ALA A 15 30.01 -5.70 26.16
C ALA A 15 28.59 -5.13 25.99
N GLN A 16 27.76 -5.69 25.10
CA GLN A 16 26.40 -5.22 24.78
C GLN A 16 26.31 -3.78 24.26
N LYS A 17 27.41 -3.21 23.78
CA LYS A 17 27.47 -1.89 23.15
C LYS A 17 27.13 -2.01 21.67
N TRP A 18 25.86 -2.23 21.35
CA TRP A 18 25.39 -2.60 20.01
C TRP A 18 25.73 -1.54 18.94
N ASN A 19 25.49 -0.25 19.22
CA ASN A 19 25.79 0.83 18.28
C ASN A 19 27.29 0.97 18.00
N ASP A 20 28.14 0.76 19.01
CA ASP A 20 29.59 0.76 18.83
C ASP A 20 30.04 -0.43 17.98
N ALA A 21 29.48 -1.62 18.24
CA ALA A 21 29.74 -2.81 17.44
C ALA A 21 29.38 -2.59 15.96
N ILE A 22 28.20 -2.00 15.69
CA ILE A 22 27.76 -1.61 14.33
C ILE A 22 28.76 -0.66 13.67
N SER A 23 29.21 0.37 14.40
CA SER A 23 30.18 1.35 13.90
C SER A 23 31.52 0.69 13.55
N TRP A 24 32.06 -0.15 14.44
CA TRP A 24 33.33 -0.84 14.22
C TRP A 24 33.28 -1.84 13.07
N TRP A 25 32.24 -2.67 12.98
CA TRP A 25 32.09 -3.59 11.86
C TRP A 25 31.83 -2.87 10.53
N THR A 26 31.09 -1.76 10.51
CA THR A 26 30.94 -0.93 9.30
C THR A 26 32.29 -0.39 8.81
N LYS A 27 33.17 0.03 9.72
CA LYS A 27 34.54 0.42 9.35
C LYS A 27 35.37 -0.76 8.84
N ALA A 28 35.24 -1.94 9.47
CA ALA A 28 35.93 -3.16 9.03
C ALA A 28 35.51 -3.59 7.63
N ILE A 29 34.20 -3.56 7.33
CA ILE A 29 33.63 -3.92 6.01
C ILE A 29 34.23 -3.07 4.88
N LYS A 30 34.49 -1.78 5.12
CA LYS A 30 35.10 -0.89 4.11
C LYS A 30 36.55 -1.24 3.77
N LEU A 31 37.24 -1.98 4.64
CA LEU A 31 38.66 -2.32 4.49
C LEU A 31 38.87 -3.79 4.12
N GLU A 32 37.82 -4.61 4.21
CA GLU A 32 37.90 -6.04 3.95
C GLU A 32 37.61 -6.33 2.47
N THR A 33 38.41 -7.22 1.89
CA THR A 33 38.31 -7.62 0.48
C THR A 33 38.03 -9.11 0.32
N ASP A 34 38.29 -9.91 1.36
CA ASP A 34 37.98 -11.34 1.34
C ASP A 34 36.48 -11.58 1.54
N ASP A 35 35.85 -12.30 0.61
CA ASP A 35 34.41 -12.55 0.64
C ASP A 35 33.97 -13.35 1.87
N VAL A 36 34.81 -14.26 2.36
CA VAL A 36 34.49 -15.10 3.51
C VAL A 36 34.51 -14.30 4.82
N ALA A 37 35.49 -13.42 4.97
CA ALA A 37 35.61 -12.47 6.06
C ALA A 37 34.50 -11.41 5.99
N LEU A 38 34.19 -10.88 4.80
CA LEU A 38 33.08 -9.94 4.57
C LEU A 38 31.75 -10.54 5.00
N ALA A 39 31.44 -11.77 4.58
CA ALA A 39 30.22 -12.46 4.99
C ALA A 39 30.08 -12.51 6.52
N SER A 40 31.18 -12.81 7.21
CA SER A 40 31.20 -12.88 8.68
C SER A 40 30.95 -11.51 9.32
N LEU A 41 31.54 -10.45 8.77
CA LEU A 41 31.34 -9.08 9.24
C LEU A 41 29.90 -8.59 9.03
N TYR A 42 29.35 -8.85 7.84
CA TYR A 42 27.96 -8.53 7.51
C TYR A 42 26.98 -9.26 8.43
N SER A 43 27.17 -10.57 8.65
CA SER A 43 26.34 -11.35 9.56
C SER A 43 26.42 -10.82 10.99
N ASN A 44 27.62 -10.53 11.49
CA ASN A 44 27.82 -9.99 12.84
C ASN A 44 27.16 -8.61 13.01
N ARG A 45 27.32 -7.70 12.04
CA ARG A 45 26.65 -6.39 12.06
C ARG A 45 25.14 -6.53 12.09
N SER A 46 24.58 -7.44 11.29
CA SER A 46 23.16 -7.75 11.30
C SER A 46 22.69 -8.25 12.68
N ALA A 47 23.51 -9.04 13.40
CA ALA A 47 23.21 -9.43 14.79
C ALA A 47 23.06 -8.22 15.73
N ALA A 48 23.94 -7.22 15.62
CA ALA A 48 23.84 -6.03 16.45
C ALA A 48 22.64 -5.17 16.06
N HIS A 49 22.33 -5.08 14.76
CA HIS A 49 21.12 -4.41 14.28
C HIS A 49 19.86 -5.03 14.87
N LEU A 50 19.76 -6.36 14.92
CA LEU A 50 18.68 -7.08 15.59
C LEU A 50 18.51 -6.73 17.07
N LYS A 51 19.61 -6.41 17.78
CA LYS A 51 19.56 -6.01 19.20
C LYS A 51 19.07 -4.59 19.43
N VAL A 52 19.07 -3.74 18.40
CA VAL A 52 18.58 -2.36 18.46
C VAL A 52 17.33 -2.15 17.61
N ASP A 53 16.62 -3.24 17.27
CA ASP A 53 15.42 -3.25 16.43
C ASP A 53 15.58 -2.47 15.12
N LYS A 54 16.80 -2.51 14.55
CA LYS A 54 17.11 -2.04 13.20
C LYS A 54 17.28 -3.25 12.30
N TYR A 55 16.94 -3.09 11.03
CA TYR A 55 17.12 -4.13 10.03
C TYR A 55 17.89 -3.54 8.87
N ASP A 56 19.09 -4.04 8.61
CA ASP A 56 19.89 -3.68 7.46
C ASP A 56 19.96 -4.86 6.48
N GLU A 57 20.38 -4.57 5.24
CA GLU A 57 20.66 -5.59 4.22
C GLU A 57 21.89 -6.45 4.56
N GLY A 58 22.46 -6.30 5.76
CA GLY A 58 23.66 -7.02 6.19
C GLY A 58 23.45 -8.54 6.24
N ALA A 59 22.25 -9.01 6.60
CA ALA A 59 21.98 -10.46 6.57
C ALA A 59 21.97 -11.00 5.13
N GLU A 60 21.34 -10.27 4.20
CA GLU A 60 21.28 -10.64 2.78
C GLU A 60 22.68 -10.59 2.15
N ALA A 61 23.45 -9.53 2.42
CA ALA A 61 24.82 -9.39 1.95
C ALA A 61 25.72 -10.54 2.47
N ALA A 62 25.52 -11.00 3.70
CA ALA A 62 26.28 -12.14 4.24
C ALA A 62 25.99 -13.44 3.47
N VAL A 63 24.71 -13.71 3.17
CA VAL A 63 24.30 -14.88 2.39
C VAL A 63 24.79 -14.77 0.95
N LEU A 64 24.74 -13.59 0.34
CA LEU A 64 25.28 -13.36 -1.00
C LEU A 64 26.78 -13.72 -1.09
N LYS A 65 27.55 -13.32 -0.09
CA LYS A 65 29.00 -13.59 -0.04
C LYS A 65 29.32 -15.06 0.28
N ARG A 66 28.49 -15.74 1.08
CA ARG A 66 28.65 -17.18 1.39
C ARG A 66 27.29 -17.90 1.38
N PRO A 67 26.78 -18.30 0.21
CA PRO A 67 25.42 -18.84 0.07
C PRO A 67 25.18 -20.17 0.80
N THR A 68 26.23 -20.95 1.05
CA THR A 68 26.17 -22.25 1.72
C THR A 68 26.41 -22.17 3.24
N TRP A 69 26.64 -20.97 3.78
CA TRP A 69 26.95 -20.81 5.21
C TRP A 69 25.67 -20.78 6.04
N SER A 70 25.35 -21.91 6.69
CA SER A 70 24.10 -22.09 7.45
C SER A 70 23.85 -21.01 8.51
N LYS A 71 24.91 -20.50 9.16
CA LYS A 71 24.78 -19.44 10.17
C LYS A 71 24.34 -18.10 9.58
N ALA A 72 24.77 -17.75 8.36
CA ALA A 72 24.28 -16.54 7.69
C ALA A 72 22.81 -16.71 7.28
N LEU A 73 22.43 -17.87 6.76
CA LEU A 73 21.03 -18.18 6.42
C LEU A 73 20.13 -18.12 7.66
N ALA A 74 20.55 -18.70 8.78
CA ALA A 74 19.80 -18.62 10.03
C ALA A 74 19.71 -17.18 10.58
N ARG A 75 20.76 -16.36 10.41
CA ARG A 75 20.72 -14.93 10.77
C ARG A 75 19.72 -14.17 9.90
N MET A 76 19.71 -14.44 8.60
CA MET A 76 18.74 -13.86 7.66
C MET A 76 17.31 -14.29 7.98
N ALA A 77 17.12 -15.55 8.35
CA ALA A 77 15.86 -16.06 8.87
C ALA A 77 15.41 -15.28 10.12
N GLU A 78 16.30 -15.06 11.09
CA GLU A 78 16.00 -14.29 12.29
C GLU A 78 15.58 -12.85 11.98
N VAL A 79 16.25 -12.19 11.02
CA VAL A 79 15.85 -10.85 10.53
C VAL A 79 14.45 -10.88 9.93
N TYR A 80 14.15 -11.83 9.05
CA TYR A 80 12.82 -11.94 8.46
C TYR A 80 11.74 -12.27 9.49
N ALA A 81 12.00 -13.16 10.45
CA ALA A 81 11.07 -13.46 11.54
C ALA A 81 10.75 -12.19 12.36
N ARG A 82 11.76 -11.36 12.67
CA ARG A 82 11.58 -10.10 13.39
C ARG A 82 10.83 -9.05 12.58
N GLN A 83 10.98 -9.08 11.25
CA GLN A 83 10.18 -8.28 10.32
C GLN A 83 8.79 -8.86 10.04
N GLN A 84 8.44 -10.02 10.63
CA GLN A 84 7.21 -10.77 10.34
C GLN A 84 7.05 -11.18 8.87
N VAL A 85 8.18 -11.39 8.19
CA VAL A 85 8.27 -11.97 6.86
C VAL A 85 8.42 -13.48 7.04
N PHE A 86 7.37 -14.13 7.53
CA PHE A 86 7.44 -15.52 8.02
C PHE A 86 7.79 -16.52 6.91
N ASP A 87 7.22 -16.44 5.72
CA ASP A 87 7.54 -17.36 4.61
C ASP A 87 9.05 -17.42 4.30
N ARG A 88 9.67 -16.25 4.12
CA ARG A 88 11.11 -16.15 3.83
C ARG A 88 11.93 -16.61 5.02
N SER A 89 11.49 -16.29 6.24
CA SER A 89 12.15 -16.80 7.45
C SER A 89 12.13 -18.32 7.47
N GLN A 90 11.01 -18.95 7.14
CA GLN A 90 10.88 -20.40 7.13
C GLN A 90 11.80 -21.02 6.07
N GLN A 91 11.77 -20.51 4.84
CA GLN A 91 12.67 -20.95 3.76
C GLN A 91 14.15 -20.83 4.14
N CYS A 92 14.54 -19.74 4.79
CA CYS A 92 15.92 -19.54 5.24
C CYS A 92 16.32 -20.52 6.35
N TYR A 93 15.43 -20.80 7.30
CA TYR A 93 15.69 -21.79 8.34
C TYR A 93 15.74 -23.21 7.78
N GLU A 94 14.82 -23.58 6.89
CA GLU A 94 14.82 -24.88 6.20
C GLU A 94 16.15 -25.09 5.45
N ARG A 95 16.60 -24.08 4.71
CA ARG A 95 17.89 -24.13 4.03
C ARG A 95 19.08 -24.18 5.00
N ALA A 96 19.01 -23.47 6.12
CA ALA A 96 20.03 -23.52 7.17
C ALA A 96 20.10 -24.91 7.85
N ILE A 97 18.97 -25.60 8.01
CA ILE A 97 18.85 -26.96 8.55
C ILE A 97 19.52 -27.98 7.61
N GLU A 98 19.26 -27.87 6.30
CA GLU A 98 19.89 -28.71 5.27
C GLU A 98 21.42 -28.55 5.25
N LEU A 99 21.90 -27.30 5.42
CA LEU A 99 23.32 -26.95 5.35
C LEU A 99 24.00 -26.92 6.73
N ALA A 100 23.35 -27.42 7.77
CA ALA A 100 23.89 -27.39 9.13
C ALA A 100 25.20 -28.18 9.22
N GLU A 101 26.23 -27.56 9.82
CA GLU A 101 27.57 -28.15 9.96
C GLU A 101 27.61 -29.26 11.02
N ASP A 102 26.68 -29.24 11.97
CA ASP A 102 26.56 -30.23 13.05
C ASP A 102 25.09 -30.37 13.55
N ASP A 103 24.81 -31.47 14.27
CA ASP A 103 23.48 -31.76 14.81
C ASP A 103 23.00 -30.72 15.84
N ALA A 104 23.90 -30.07 16.57
CA ALA A 104 23.53 -29.05 17.54
C ALA A 104 23.07 -27.75 16.85
N ALA A 105 23.68 -27.38 15.72
CA ALA A 105 23.25 -26.29 14.86
C ALA A 105 21.91 -26.64 14.20
N ARG A 106 21.75 -27.86 13.69
CA ARG A 106 20.48 -28.33 13.11
C ARG A 106 19.33 -28.21 14.10
N LYS A 107 19.47 -28.75 15.32
CA LYS A 107 18.45 -28.65 16.39
C LYS A 107 18.12 -27.21 16.77
N ARG A 108 19.13 -26.32 16.79
CA ARG A 108 18.92 -24.88 17.06
C ARG A 108 18.08 -24.22 15.96
N TYR A 109 18.34 -24.54 14.69
CA TYR A 109 17.57 -24.01 13.56
C TYR A 109 16.15 -24.59 13.50
N GLU A 110 15.97 -25.89 13.77
CA GLU A 110 14.64 -26.52 13.90
C GLU A 110 13.79 -25.88 15.00
N ALA A 111 14.37 -25.64 16.18
CA ALA A 111 13.69 -24.95 17.27
C ALA A 111 13.30 -23.50 16.90
N SER A 112 14.18 -22.82 16.16
CA SER A 112 13.93 -21.45 15.67
C SER A 112 12.84 -21.43 14.59
N LEU A 113 12.81 -22.43 13.70
CA LEU A 113 11.76 -22.63 12.71
C LEU A 113 10.40 -22.89 13.38
N ALA A 114 10.35 -23.77 14.39
CA ALA A 114 9.13 -24.03 15.15
C ALA A 114 8.63 -22.76 15.87
N THR A 115 9.54 -21.98 16.46
CA THR A 115 9.20 -20.69 17.09
C THR A 115 8.66 -19.70 16.06
N THR A 116 9.22 -19.69 14.85
CA THR A 116 8.77 -18.83 13.74
C THR A 116 7.36 -19.21 13.29
N LYS A 117 7.07 -20.50 13.09
CA LYS A 117 5.73 -21.01 12.75
C LYS A 117 4.70 -20.69 13.84
N ALA A 118 5.08 -20.75 15.11
CA ALA A 118 4.20 -20.35 16.21
C ALA A 118 3.95 -18.83 16.25
N ALA A 119 4.98 -18.04 15.96
CA ALA A 119 4.87 -16.58 15.89
C ALA A 119 4.01 -16.12 14.71
N GLU A 120 4.11 -16.79 13.57
CA GLU A 120 3.26 -16.59 12.38
C GLU A 120 1.79 -16.78 12.74
N LYS A 121 1.41 -17.94 13.28
CA LYS A 121 0.02 -18.21 13.71
C LYS A 121 -0.51 -17.16 14.69
N LYS A 122 0.34 -16.69 15.61
CA LYS A 122 -0.03 -15.63 16.55
C LYS A 122 -0.21 -14.28 15.87
N ALA A 123 0.60 -13.96 14.86
CA ALA A 123 0.48 -12.74 14.07
C ALA A 123 -0.76 -12.78 13.17
N GLU A 124 -1.02 -13.92 12.50
CA GLU A 124 -2.23 -14.19 11.73
C GLU A 124 -3.48 -14.00 12.59
N ALA A 125 -3.55 -14.62 13.77
CA ALA A 125 -4.70 -14.45 14.68
C ALA A 125 -4.93 -13.00 15.13
N LYS A 126 -3.87 -12.20 15.26
CA LYS A 126 -3.98 -10.76 15.62
C LYS A 126 -4.37 -9.87 14.45
N ASN A 127 -3.99 -10.26 13.23
CA ASN A 127 -4.23 -9.52 12.01
C ASN A 127 -5.46 -10.04 11.24
N ALA A 128 -6.09 -11.12 11.71
CA ALA A 128 -7.30 -11.69 11.12
C ALA A 128 -8.36 -10.60 11.02
N GLN A 129 -8.78 -10.34 9.79
CA GLN A 129 -9.95 -9.51 9.53
C GLN A 129 -11.20 -10.40 9.61
N PRO A 130 -12.36 -9.84 10.01
CA PRO A 130 -13.62 -10.57 9.85
C PRO A 130 -13.74 -11.01 8.40
N GLU A 131 -14.12 -12.27 8.16
CA GLU A 131 -14.37 -12.78 6.81
C GLU A 131 -15.37 -11.85 6.14
N ARG A 132 -14.88 -11.05 5.19
CA ARG A 132 -15.78 -10.38 4.25
C ARG A 132 -16.36 -11.48 3.39
N PRO A 133 -17.70 -11.52 3.20
CA PRO A 133 -18.27 -12.46 2.26
C PRO A 133 -17.50 -12.27 0.96
N VAL A 134 -16.89 -13.35 0.47
CA VAL A 134 -16.35 -13.38 -0.89
C VAL A 134 -17.50 -12.88 -1.73
N ARG A 135 -17.29 -11.79 -2.49
CA ARG A 135 -18.30 -11.35 -3.45
C ARG A 135 -18.55 -12.57 -4.33
N ASP A 136 -19.69 -13.23 -4.13
CA ASP A 136 -20.20 -14.33 -4.95
C ASP A 136 -20.69 -13.77 -6.30
N GLY A 137 -20.05 -12.68 -6.74
CA GLY A 137 -20.41 -11.92 -7.89
C GLY A 137 -19.95 -12.66 -9.12
N THR A 138 -20.90 -13.09 -9.91
CA THR A 138 -20.66 -13.30 -11.33
C THR A 138 -20.19 -11.98 -11.96
N PHE A 139 -19.65 -12.01 -13.18
CA PHE A 139 -19.41 -10.76 -13.93
C PHE A 139 -20.68 -9.88 -13.98
N ASP A 140 -21.85 -10.51 -13.92
CA ASP A 140 -23.17 -9.87 -13.97
C ASP A 140 -23.50 -9.05 -12.71
N ASP A 141 -22.85 -9.28 -11.56
CA ASP A 141 -23.06 -8.52 -10.31
C ASP A 141 -22.14 -7.29 -10.19
N PHE A 142 -21.22 -7.13 -11.13
CA PHE A 142 -20.21 -6.09 -11.12
C PHE A 142 -20.77 -4.74 -11.62
N TYR A 143 -20.14 -3.62 -11.24
CA TYR A 143 -20.61 -2.29 -11.66
C TYR A 143 -20.67 -2.14 -13.19
N LEU A 144 -19.83 -2.89 -13.92
CA LEU A 144 -19.87 -2.98 -15.38
C LEU A 144 -21.27 -3.33 -15.89
N THR A 145 -21.94 -4.29 -15.26
CA THR A 145 -23.28 -4.74 -15.67
C THR A 145 -24.31 -3.64 -15.48
N LYS A 146 -24.20 -2.89 -14.37
CA LYS A 146 -25.05 -1.72 -14.13
C LYS A 146 -24.85 -0.64 -15.18
N ILE A 147 -23.59 -0.34 -15.52
CA ILE A 147 -23.25 0.63 -16.57
C ILE A 147 -23.78 0.14 -17.93
N ARG A 148 -23.53 -1.12 -18.30
CA ARG A 148 -24.01 -1.72 -19.56
C ARG A 148 -25.53 -1.72 -19.65
N LEU A 149 -26.22 -2.02 -18.55
CA LEU A 149 -27.69 -1.97 -18.49
C LEU A 149 -28.21 -0.53 -18.63
N ALA A 150 -27.57 0.44 -17.98
CA ALA A 150 -27.92 1.85 -18.11
C ALA A 150 -27.67 2.37 -19.54
N GLN A 151 -26.58 1.94 -20.19
CA GLN A 151 -26.32 2.21 -21.61
C GLN A 151 -27.37 1.59 -22.51
N PHE A 152 -27.72 0.32 -22.28
CA PHE A 152 -28.75 -0.38 -23.04
C PHE A 152 -30.12 0.29 -22.93
N ARG A 153 -30.46 0.82 -21.75
CA ARG A 153 -31.69 1.59 -21.51
C ARG A 153 -31.64 3.03 -22.04
N GLY A 154 -30.48 3.50 -22.51
CA GLY A 154 -30.29 4.89 -22.94
C GLY A 154 -30.26 5.91 -21.79
N GLU A 155 -30.17 5.44 -20.53
CA GLU A 155 -30.15 6.29 -19.33
C GLU A 155 -28.76 6.89 -19.04
N TYR A 156 -27.72 6.34 -19.66
CA TYR A 156 -26.33 6.75 -19.47
C TYR A 156 -25.52 6.56 -20.75
N VAL A 157 -24.71 7.57 -21.07
CA VAL A 157 -23.71 7.48 -22.13
C VAL A 157 -22.35 7.45 -21.46
N LEU A 158 -21.64 6.32 -21.60
CA LEU A 158 -20.29 6.20 -21.08
C LEU A 158 -19.37 7.15 -21.86
N PRO A 159 -18.82 8.19 -21.23
CA PRO A 159 -17.84 9.04 -21.90
C PRO A 159 -16.57 8.22 -22.23
N PRO A 160 -15.83 8.58 -23.29
CA PRO A 160 -14.57 7.93 -23.64
C PRO A 160 -13.44 8.21 -22.65
N GLU A 161 -13.66 9.16 -21.72
CA GLU A 161 -12.72 9.60 -20.69
C GLU A 161 -13.43 9.76 -19.35
N GLY A 162 -12.66 9.84 -18.25
CA GLY A 162 -13.19 9.98 -16.89
C GLY A 162 -12.95 8.75 -16.02
N GLY A 163 -13.49 8.81 -14.81
CA GLY A 163 -13.31 7.77 -13.80
C GLY A 163 -14.07 6.50 -14.15
N VAL A 164 -15.35 6.59 -14.54
CA VAL A 164 -16.15 5.42 -14.89
C VAL A 164 -15.56 4.70 -16.10
N ALA A 165 -15.07 5.45 -17.10
CA ALA A 165 -14.35 4.88 -18.25
C ALA A 165 -13.07 4.12 -17.84
N LEU A 166 -12.31 4.67 -16.88
CA LEU A 166 -11.12 4.02 -16.31
C LEU A 166 -11.47 2.69 -15.64
N ALA A 167 -12.50 2.69 -14.81
CA ALA A 167 -13.02 1.49 -14.15
C ALA A 167 -13.44 0.44 -15.19
N VAL A 168 -14.25 0.84 -16.18
CA VAL A 168 -14.71 -0.04 -17.26
C VAL A 168 -13.52 -0.67 -17.99
N TYR A 169 -12.54 0.15 -18.37
CA TYR A 169 -11.32 -0.32 -19.03
C TYR A 169 -10.55 -1.35 -18.19
N ALA A 170 -10.35 -1.09 -16.90
CA ALA A 170 -9.65 -2.02 -16.01
C ALA A 170 -10.41 -3.36 -15.87
N ALA A 171 -11.73 -3.30 -15.79
CA ALA A 171 -12.56 -4.48 -15.64
C ALA A 171 -12.68 -5.30 -16.93
N ASP A 172 -12.75 -4.66 -18.10
CA ASP A 172 -12.67 -5.34 -19.40
C ASP A 172 -11.28 -6.00 -19.59
N ALA A 173 -10.18 -5.34 -19.19
CA ALA A 173 -8.86 -5.96 -19.17
C ALA A 173 -8.83 -7.21 -18.26
N CYS A 174 -9.43 -7.16 -17.07
CA CYS A 174 -9.56 -8.34 -16.22
C CYS A 174 -10.36 -9.45 -16.92
N HIS A 175 -11.49 -9.10 -17.55
CA HIS A 175 -12.35 -10.05 -18.25
C HIS A 175 -11.60 -10.80 -19.36
N GLU A 176 -10.93 -10.06 -20.23
CA GLU A 176 -10.11 -10.60 -21.33
C GLU A 176 -8.96 -11.46 -20.81
N GLY A 177 -8.28 -11.01 -19.75
CA GLY A 177 -7.24 -11.80 -19.09
C GLY A 177 -7.77 -13.15 -18.60
N MET A 178 -8.96 -13.18 -17.99
CA MET A 178 -9.58 -14.42 -17.51
C MET A 178 -10.03 -15.35 -18.64
N LEU A 179 -10.52 -14.82 -19.77
CA LEU A 179 -10.84 -15.64 -20.95
C LEU A 179 -9.59 -16.33 -21.50
N GLN A 180 -8.47 -15.61 -21.55
CA GLN A 180 -7.21 -16.17 -22.02
C GLN A 180 -6.61 -17.16 -21.03
N VAL A 181 -6.75 -16.94 -19.71
CA VAL A 181 -6.36 -17.94 -18.70
C VAL A 181 -7.05 -19.29 -18.95
N ASP A 182 -8.34 -19.27 -19.28
CA ASP A 182 -9.10 -20.49 -19.61
C ASP A 182 -8.62 -21.18 -20.90
N GLN A 183 -8.15 -20.40 -21.88
CA GLN A 183 -7.65 -20.92 -23.15
C GLN A 183 -6.19 -21.42 -23.06
N ASN A 184 -5.36 -20.75 -22.26
CA ASN A 184 -3.95 -21.04 -22.13
C ASN A 184 -3.66 -22.38 -21.43
N LEU A 185 -4.54 -22.78 -20.50
CA LEU A 185 -4.32 -23.95 -19.68
C LEU A 185 -5.56 -24.85 -19.70
N VAL A 186 -5.55 -25.82 -20.61
CA VAL A 186 -6.63 -26.77 -20.81
C VAL A 186 -6.24 -28.10 -20.19
N LYS A 187 -7.06 -28.60 -19.27
CA LYS A 187 -6.89 -29.93 -18.68
C LYS A 187 -7.20 -30.98 -19.74
N VAL A 188 -6.21 -31.80 -20.10
CA VAL A 188 -6.37 -32.91 -21.04
C VAL A 188 -6.67 -34.20 -20.28
N SER A 189 -6.07 -34.39 -19.11
CA SER A 189 -6.37 -35.44 -18.14
C SER A 189 -6.04 -34.98 -16.71
N ASP A 190 -6.27 -35.81 -15.69
CA ASP A 190 -5.92 -35.48 -14.29
C ASP A 190 -4.42 -35.22 -14.06
N SER A 191 -3.55 -35.68 -14.96
CA SER A 191 -2.09 -35.53 -14.87
C SER A 191 -1.46 -34.76 -16.02
N GLN A 192 -2.24 -34.36 -17.03
CA GLN A 192 -1.73 -33.67 -18.22
C GLN A 192 -2.54 -32.41 -18.53
N PHE A 193 -1.81 -31.32 -18.76
CA PHE A 193 -2.35 -30.05 -19.19
C PHE A 193 -1.73 -29.67 -20.54
N GLN A 194 -2.56 -29.19 -21.45
CA GLN A 194 -2.09 -28.46 -22.61
C GLN A 194 -1.86 -27.02 -22.20
N PHE A 195 -0.61 -26.56 -22.35
CA PHE A 195 -0.18 -25.23 -21.95
C PHE A 195 0.26 -24.43 -23.17
N THR A 196 -0.34 -23.25 -23.35
CA THR A 196 0.06 -22.26 -24.36
C THR A 196 0.73 -21.08 -23.65
N PRO A 197 2.05 -20.90 -23.80
CA PRO A 197 2.83 -19.91 -23.08
C PRO A 197 2.78 -18.52 -23.72
N PHE A 198 3.12 -17.50 -22.93
CA PHE A 198 3.41 -16.13 -23.40
C PHE A 198 2.27 -15.48 -24.19
N THR A 199 1.03 -15.70 -23.77
CA THR A 199 -0.13 -14.97 -24.32
C THR A 199 -0.37 -13.66 -23.55
N ASP A 200 -1.42 -12.92 -23.90
CA ASP A 200 -1.75 -11.66 -23.25
C ASP A 200 -2.49 -11.84 -21.89
N ALA A 201 -2.64 -13.08 -21.41
CA ALA A 201 -3.39 -13.37 -20.18
C ALA A 201 -2.82 -12.60 -18.98
N LEU A 202 -1.51 -12.74 -18.71
CA LEU A 202 -0.84 -12.01 -17.64
C LEU A 202 -0.72 -10.52 -17.94
N ALA A 203 -0.70 -10.13 -19.22
CA ALA A 203 -0.68 -8.71 -19.62
C ALA A 203 -1.96 -8.02 -19.18
N ASN A 204 -3.11 -8.57 -19.58
CA ASN A 204 -4.43 -8.03 -19.33
C ASN A 204 -4.79 -8.01 -17.83
N LEU A 205 -4.45 -9.09 -17.10
CA LEU A 205 -4.61 -9.11 -15.64
C LEU A 205 -3.72 -8.08 -14.93
N CYS A 206 -2.48 -7.93 -15.39
CA CYS A 206 -1.59 -6.90 -14.86
C CYS A 206 -2.10 -5.49 -15.16
N ASP A 207 -2.55 -5.24 -16.39
CA ASP A 207 -3.04 -3.93 -16.83
C ASP A 207 -4.28 -3.51 -16.03
N CYS A 208 -5.19 -4.44 -15.69
CA CYS A 208 -6.25 -4.20 -14.72
C CYS A 208 -5.71 -3.70 -13.37
N LEU A 209 -4.78 -4.46 -12.77
CA LEU A 209 -4.27 -4.22 -11.41
C LEU A 209 -3.48 -2.91 -11.28
N VAL A 210 -2.73 -2.52 -12.32
CA VAL A 210 -1.96 -1.27 -12.33
C VAL A 210 -2.81 -0.06 -12.74
N THR A 211 -4.00 -0.28 -13.31
CA THR A 211 -4.90 0.80 -13.74
C THR A 211 -5.95 1.10 -12.66
N ASP A 212 -6.81 0.13 -12.36
CA ASP A 212 -7.71 0.20 -11.22
C ASP A 212 -8.04 -1.20 -10.71
N ARG A 213 -7.49 -1.50 -9.53
CA ARG A 213 -7.72 -2.77 -8.85
C ARG A 213 -9.20 -3.05 -8.54
N SER A 214 -10.09 -2.05 -8.53
CA SER A 214 -11.51 -2.30 -8.30
C SER A 214 -12.11 -3.17 -9.42
N GLY A 215 -11.53 -3.10 -10.62
CA GLY A 215 -11.80 -3.93 -11.79
C GLY A 215 -11.38 -5.40 -11.66
N PHE A 216 -10.56 -5.75 -10.67
CA PHE A 216 -9.98 -7.09 -10.56
C PHE A 216 -10.92 -8.04 -9.81
N TYR A 217 -11.26 -9.16 -10.44
CA TYR A 217 -12.15 -10.17 -9.87
C TYR A 217 -11.77 -11.57 -10.36
N LEU A 218 -12.00 -12.59 -9.54
CA LEU A 218 -11.77 -13.99 -9.90
C LEU A 218 -13.12 -14.67 -10.16
N ARG A 219 -13.33 -15.19 -11.38
CA ARG A 219 -14.49 -16.03 -11.68
C ARG A 219 -14.29 -17.44 -11.10
N PRO A 220 -15.34 -18.13 -10.63
CA PRO A 220 -15.29 -19.57 -10.44
C PRO A 220 -14.77 -20.23 -11.72
N GLY A 221 -13.75 -21.09 -11.59
CA GLY A 221 -13.21 -21.79 -12.74
C GLY A 221 -14.28 -22.67 -13.39
N ARG A 222 -14.22 -22.89 -14.71
CA ARG A 222 -15.15 -23.80 -15.41
C ARG A 222 -15.17 -25.22 -14.82
N ASP A 223 -14.04 -25.63 -14.24
CA ASP A 223 -13.87 -26.87 -13.49
C ASP A 223 -13.66 -26.52 -12.00
N PRO A 224 -14.59 -26.90 -11.10
CA PRO A 224 -14.46 -26.67 -9.66
C PRO A 224 -13.19 -27.30 -9.05
N SER A 225 -12.68 -28.39 -9.62
CA SER A 225 -11.44 -29.03 -9.17
C SER A 225 -10.17 -28.27 -9.58
N PHE A 226 -10.32 -27.30 -10.49
CA PHE A 226 -9.23 -26.49 -11.03
C PHE A 226 -9.58 -25.00 -11.06
N PRO A 227 -9.61 -24.35 -9.87
CA PRO A 227 -10.04 -22.96 -9.74
C PRO A 227 -9.10 -22.00 -10.48
N THR A 228 -9.65 -20.84 -10.87
CA THR A 228 -8.95 -19.80 -11.65
C THR A 228 -7.67 -19.32 -10.99
N GLU A 229 -7.64 -19.19 -9.66
CA GLU A 229 -6.42 -18.88 -8.91
C GLU A 229 -5.30 -19.89 -9.19
N ARG A 230 -5.62 -21.20 -9.13
CA ARG A 230 -4.64 -22.26 -9.39
C ARG A 230 -4.19 -22.23 -10.86
N LYS A 231 -5.10 -21.97 -11.81
CA LYS A 231 -4.75 -21.81 -13.23
C LYS A 231 -3.73 -20.68 -13.45
N ILE A 232 -3.97 -19.52 -12.87
CA ILE A 232 -3.05 -18.37 -12.99
C ILE A 232 -1.67 -18.72 -12.43
N GLN A 233 -1.60 -19.38 -11.27
CA GLN A 233 -0.34 -19.83 -10.68
C GLN A 233 0.41 -20.82 -11.59
N GLU A 234 -0.30 -21.78 -12.18
CA GLU A 234 0.31 -22.75 -13.11
C GLU A 234 0.75 -22.09 -14.43
N ILE A 235 0.02 -21.09 -14.94
CA ILE A 235 0.46 -20.30 -16.11
C ILE A 235 1.76 -19.55 -15.80
N ILE A 236 1.83 -18.87 -14.65
CA ILE A 236 3.06 -18.17 -14.23
C ILE A 236 4.22 -19.15 -14.13
N LYS A 237 4.02 -20.30 -13.46
CA LYS A 237 5.06 -21.35 -13.36
C LYS A 237 5.46 -21.90 -14.73
N GLY A 238 4.50 -22.15 -15.61
CA GLY A 238 4.73 -22.65 -16.96
C GLY A 238 5.58 -21.70 -17.79
N GLU A 239 5.22 -20.41 -17.86
CA GLU A 239 6.00 -19.40 -18.59
C GLU A 239 7.40 -19.22 -18.00
N LEU A 240 7.52 -19.26 -16.67
CA LEU A 240 8.82 -19.19 -16.00
C LEU A 240 9.70 -20.41 -16.30
N ASN A 241 9.12 -21.61 -16.41
CA ASN A 241 9.86 -22.82 -16.75
C ASN A 241 10.41 -22.73 -18.17
N GLU A 242 9.56 -22.33 -19.12
CA GLU A 242 9.97 -22.16 -20.51
C GLU A 242 11.03 -21.07 -20.69
N ALA A 243 10.91 -19.98 -19.92
CA ALA A 243 11.90 -18.92 -19.86
C ALA A 243 13.14 -19.27 -19.02
N ARG A 244 13.27 -20.48 -18.45
CA ARG A 244 14.36 -20.87 -17.52
C ARG A 244 14.56 -19.89 -16.35
N CYS A 245 13.46 -19.34 -15.84
CA CYS A 245 13.41 -18.30 -14.81
C CYS A 245 12.80 -18.78 -13.48
N THR A 246 12.38 -20.05 -13.36
CA THR A 246 11.84 -20.59 -12.11
C THR A 246 12.79 -20.49 -10.93
N LYS A 247 14.10 -20.51 -11.19
CA LYS A 247 15.13 -20.27 -10.17
C LYS A 247 14.94 -18.97 -9.38
N TYR A 248 14.34 -17.93 -9.96
CA TYR A 248 14.08 -16.66 -9.26
C TYR A 248 12.87 -16.70 -8.30
N PHE A 249 12.13 -17.81 -8.30
CA PHE A 249 10.91 -18.01 -7.50
C PHE A 249 11.05 -19.16 -6.50
N THR A 250 11.88 -20.17 -6.79
CA THR A 250 11.97 -21.39 -5.97
C THR A 250 13.23 -21.49 -5.12
N ASN A 251 14.36 -20.87 -5.52
CA ASN A 251 15.65 -21.07 -4.87
C ASN A 251 16.47 -19.78 -4.75
N ALA A 252 16.90 -19.46 -3.52
CA ALA A 252 17.63 -18.25 -3.12
C ALA A 252 16.79 -16.95 -3.11
N ILE A 253 17.19 -16.03 -2.24
CA ILE A 253 16.63 -14.67 -2.20
C ILE A 253 17.39 -13.88 -3.25
N TRP A 254 16.77 -13.76 -4.42
CA TRP A 254 17.34 -12.97 -5.51
C TRP A 254 17.02 -11.49 -5.34
N GLN A 255 18.05 -10.66 -5.42
CA GLN A 255 17.89 -9.22 -5.54
C GLN A 255 17.66 -8.83 -6.99
N ALA A 256 16.97 -7.71 -7.22
CA ALA A 256 16.69 -7.21 -8.58
C ALA A 256 17.96 -7.05 -9.44
N LYS A 257 19.06 -6.57 -8.84
CA LYS A 257 20.37 -6.42 -9.51
C LYS A 257 20.91 -7.74 -10.04
N GLU A 258 20.75 -8.81 -9.29
CA GLU A 258 21.26 -10.14 -9.64
C GLU A 258 20.42 -10.76 -10.75
N ILE A 259 19.09 -10.61 -10.66
CA ILE A 259 18.16 -11.08 -11.70
C ILE A 259 18.46 -10.36 -13.01
N ILE A 260 18.56 -9.03 -12.99
CA ILE A 260 18.83 -8.25 -14.21
C ILE A 260 20.23 -8.56 -14.75
N ALA A 261 21.26 -8.67 -13.92
CA ALA A 261 22.61 -9.04 -14.38
C ALA A 261 22.64 -10.44 -15.01
N ASP A 262 21.89 -11.40 -14.45
CA ASP A 262 21.80 -12.74 -15.02
C ASP A 262 21.06 -12.75 -16.37
N LEU A 263 19.95 -12.03 -16.47
CA LEU A 263 19.18 -11.87 -17.69
C LEU A 263 19.98 -11.13 -18.78
N ASP A 264 20.76 -10.14 -18.39
CA ASP A 264 21.64 -9.38 -19.29
C ASP A 264 22.74 -10.28 -19.88
N ARG A 265 23.38 -11.13 -19.06
CA ARG A 265 24.35 -12.12 -19.56
C ARG A 265 23.73 -13.11 -20.55
N ARG A 266 22.46 -13.50 -20.33
CA ARG A 266 21.74 -14.45 -21.19
C ARG A 266 21.32 -13.85 -22.53
N LEU A 267 21.37 -12.52 -22.71
CA LEU A 267 21.06 -11.88 -23.99
C LEU A 267 21.94 -12.40 -25.13
N ALA A 268 23.21 -12.69 -24.85
CA ALA A 268 24.16 -13.19 -25.85
C ALA A 268 23.78 -14.56 -26.43
N THR A 269 23.07 -15.39 -25.66
CA THR A 269 22.73 -16.77 -26.03
C THR A 269 21.25 -16.96 -26.38
N GLU A 270 20.34 -16.20 -25.76
CA GLU A 270 18.89 -16.39 -25.90
C GLU A 270 18.24 -15.33 -26.81
N GLY A 271 18.93 -14.22 -27.07
CA GLY A 271 18.41 -13.10 -27.84
C GLY A 271 17.47 -12.19 -27.04
N ARG A 272 17.31 -10.96 -27.54
CA ARG A 272 16.55 -9.90 -26.86
C ARG A 272 15.08 -10.27 -26.64
N ASP A 273 14.41 -10.83 -27.65
CA ASP A 273 12.97 -11.12 -27.56
C ASP A 273 12.63 -12.18 -26.50
N ALA A 274 13.48 -13.20 -26.34
CA ALA A 274 13.31 -14.21 -25.30
C ALA A 274 13.45 -13.58 -23.90
N ILE A 275 14.49 -12.76 -23.69
CA ILE A 275 14.71 -12.05 -22.43
C ILE A 275 13.60 -11.03 -22.16
N ARG A 276 13.11 -10.34 -23.19
CA ARG A 276 11.97 -9.41 -23.07
C ARG A 276 10.72 -10.13 -22.57
N ARG A 277 10.38 -11.31 -23.14
CA ARG A 277 9.26 -12.14 -22.66
C ARG A 277 9.49 -12.61 -21.22
N ALA A 278 10.68 -13.14 -20.92
CA ALA A 278 11.03 -13.62 -19.58
C ALA A 278 10.88 -12.53 -18.52
N VAL A 279 11.46 -11.35 -18.75
CA VAL A 279 11.36 -10.20 -17.84
C VAL A 279 9.92 -9.75 -17.67
N SER A 280 9.15 -9.70 -18.76
CA SER A 280 7.72 -9.36 -18.72
C SER A 280 6.94 -10.33 -17.84
N THR A 281 7.14 -11.65 -17.99
CA THR A 281 6.52 -12.68 -17.14
C THR A 281 6.93 -12.52 -15.68
N ILE A 282 8.22 -12.28 -15.39
CA ILE A 282 8.69 -12.09 -14.00
C ILE A 282 7.99 -10.90 -13.37
N ILE A 283 7.92 -9.75 -14.05
CA ILE A 283 7.35 -8.52 -13.48
C ILE A 283 5.82 -8.63 -13.37
N ARG A 284 5.14 -9.00 -14.46
CA ARG A 284 3.67 -9.09 -14.51
C ARG A 284 3.15 -10.22 -13.62
N GLY A 285 3.81 -11.37 -13.61
CA GLY A 285 3.47 -12.49 -12.73
C GLY A 285 3.52 -12.12 -11.24
N ARG A 286 4.49 -11.29 -10.83
CA ARG A 286 4.55 -10.76 -9.46
C ARG A 286 3.42 -9.77 -9.15
N ILE A 287 3.11 -8.86 -10.07
CA ILE A 287 1.98 -7.92 -9.91
C ILE A 287 0.65 -8.67 -9.81
N VAL A 288 0.42 -9.67 -10.67
CA VAL A 288 -0.78 -10.52 -10.63
C VAL A 288 -0.85 -11.32 -9.32
N SER A 289 0.28 -11.90 -8.87
CA SER A 289 0.34 -12.59 -7.58
C SER A 289 0.01 -11.65 -6.41
N ALA A 290 0.51 -10.42 -6.43
CA ALA A 290 0.19 -9.40 -5.44
C ALA A 290 -1.31 -9.05 -5.45
N GLY A 291 -1.92 -8.90 -6.63
CA GLY A 291 -3.35 -8.66 -6.77
C GLY A 291 -4.21 -9.79 -6.17
N MET A 292 -3.81 -11.05 -6.38
CA MET A 292 -4.49 -12.21 -5.80
C MET A 292 -4.35 -12.26 -4.27
N LEU A 293 -3.16 -11.95 -3.73
CA LEU A 293 -2.93 -11.84 -2.29
C LEU A 293 -3.78 -10.73 -1.66
N ALA A 294 -3.94 -9.61 -2.37
CA ALA A 294 -4.75 -8.48 -1.95
C ALA A 294 -6.25 -8.81 -1.89
N LEU A 295 -6.78 -9.57 -2.85
CA LEU A 295 -8.18 -10.02 -2.87
C LEU A 295 -8.54 -10.90 -1.68
N GLY A 296 -7.65 -11.84 -1.33
CA GLY A 296 -7.89 -12.72 -0.19
C GLY A 296 -7.70 -12.02 1.16
N GLU A 297 -7.16 -10.80 1.17
CA GLU A 297 -6.69 -10.09 2.38
C GLU A 297 -5.78 -10.96 3.28
N LYS A 298 -5.18 -12.03 2.71
CA LYS A 298 -4.54 -13.12 3.44
C LYS A 298 -3.17 -12.73 4.00
N ASP A 299 -2.35 -12.06 3.17
CA ASP A 299 -1.00 -11.61 3.56
C ASP A 299 -0.63 -10.28 2.88
N ARG A 300 -0.89 -9.17 3.59
CA ARG A 300 -0.46 -7.81 3.18
C ARG A 300 1.06 -7.69 3.04
N GLY A 301 1.82 -8.48 3.80
CA GLY A 301 3.27 -8.48 3.70
C GLY A 301 3.75 -9.11 2.41
N ALA A 302 3.16 -10.24 1.99
CA ALA A 302 3.47 -10.87 0.71
C ALA A 302 3.13 -9.94 -0.47
N GLU A 303 1.97 -9.28 -0.43
CA GLU A 303 1.55 -8.29 -1.43
C GLU A 303 2.63 -7.21 -1.62
N VAL A 304 3.07 -6.57 -0.53
CA VAL A 304 4.11 -5.54 -0.58
C VAL A 304 5.45 -6.08 -1.09
N ARG A 305 5.83 -7.30 -0.73
CA ARG A 305 7.10 -7.92 -1.17
C ARG A 305 7.14 -8.12 -2.67
N GLU A 306 6.07 -8.69 -3.23
CA GLU A 306 5.97 -8.94 -4.66
C GLU A 306 6.06 -7.64 -5.46
N LEU A 307 5.37 -6.59 -5.00
CA LEU A 307 5.38 -5.28 -5.64
C LEU A 307 6.72 -4.56 -5.49
N LYS A 308 7.40 -4.65 -4.33
CA LYS A 308 8.75 -4.10 -4.14
C LYS A 308 9.75 -4.71 -5.11
N LEU A 309 9.74 -6.03 -5.26
CA LEU A 309 10.66 -6.70 -6.19
C LEU A 309 10.30 -6.40 -7.65
N ALA A 310 9.01 -6.34 -8.00
CA ALA A 310 8.58 -5.92 -9.33
C ALA A 310 9.07 -4.50 -9.68
N LEU A 311 8.91 -3.54 -8.76
CA LEU A 311 9.39 -2.17 -8.94
C LEU A 311 10.92 -2.10 -9.03
N ALA A 312 11.63 -2.81 -8.15
CA ALA A 312 13.09 -2.83 -8.17
C ALA A 312 13.65 -3.43 -9.49
N LEU A 313 12.99 -4.46 -10.05
CA LEU A 313 13.33 -5.01 -11.36
C LEU A 313 13.10 -4.01 -12.50
N LEU A 314 12.01 -3.25 -12.42
CA LEU A 314 11.72 -2.19 -13.39
C LEU A 314 12.77 -1.08 -13.36
N GLU A 315 13.14 -0.61 -12.17
CA GLU A 315 14.14 0.46 -11.99
C GLU A 315 15.54 -0.01 -12.41
N GLU A 316 15.93 -1.21 -12.00
CA GLU A 316 17.25 -1.77 -12.34
C GLU A 316 17.35 -2.11 -13.84
N GLY A 317 16.33 -2.70 -14.43
CA GLY A 317 16.27 -2.89 -15.88
C GLY A 317 16.23 -1.56 -16.64
N ASN A 318 15.63 -0.51 -16.05
CA ASN A 318 15.71 0.84 -16.61
C ASN A 318 17.11 1.43 -16.57
N ARG A 319 17.86 1.17 -15.51
CA ARG A 319 19.26 1.58 -15.34
C ARG A 319 20.20 0.84 -16.29
N VAL A 320 20.14 -0.49 -16.34
CA VAL A 320 21.07 -1.33 -17.12
C VAL A 320 20.80 -1.19 -18.62
N TRP A 321 19.52 -1.23 -19.02
CA TRP A 321 19.12 -1.12 -20.43
C TRP A 321 18.67 0.29 -20.82
N ALA A 322 19.27 1.33 -20.23
CA ALA A 322 18.92 2.73 -20.49
C ALA A 322 19.12 3.11 -21.97
N HIS A 323 20.12 2.52 -22.63
CA HIS A 323 20.48 2.76 -24.02
C HIS A 323 19.59 2.00 -25.03
N VAL A 324 18.71 1.11 -24.55
CA VAL A 324 17.92 0.23 -25.42
C VAL A 324 16.58 0.89 -25.75
N PRO A 325 16.20 1.00 -27.05
CA PRO A 325 14.90 1.55 -27.44
C PRO A 325 13.72 0.76 -26.85
N TYR A 326 12.62 1.44 -26.50
CA TYR A 326 11.44 0.79 -25.90
C TYR A 326 10.81 -0.29 -26.78
N LYS A 327 10.94 -0.20 -28.11
CA LYS A 327 10.45 -1.23 -29.03
C LYS A 327 11.13 -2.58 -28.78
N GLU A 328 12.40 -2.56 -28.38
CA GLU A 328 13.20 -3.76 -28.06
C GLU A 328 13.19 -4.10 -26.57
N LYS A 329 13.17 -3.08 -25.72
CA LYS A 329 13.15 -3.24 -24.26
C LYS A 329 11.78 -3.72 -23.75
N GLY A 330 10.72 -3.37 -24.46
CA GLY A 330 9.33 -3.65 -24.10
C GLY A 330 8.64 -2.47 -23.41
N ASN A 331 7.31 -2.40 -23.60
CA ASN A 331 6.47 -1.36 -23.02
C ASN A 331 6.41 -1.43 -21.48
N THR A 332 6.69 -2.59 -20.89
CA THR A 332 6.77 -2.81 -19.43
C THR A 332 7.77 -1.87 -18.75
N PHE A 333 8.78 -1.36 -19.46
CA PHE A 333 9.78 -0.43 -18.91
C PHE A 333 9.45 1.05 -19.10
N ARG A 334 8.33 1.38 -19.76
CA ARG A 334 7.92 2.79 -19.94
C ARG A 334 7.67 3.45 -18.59
N SER A 335 8.01 4.73 -18.50
CA SER A 335 7.82 5.53 -17.28
C SER A 335 6.38 5.50 -16.77
N THR A 336 5.39 5.47 -17.68
CA THR A 336 3.97 5.34 -17.33
C THR A 336 3.66 4.04 -16.60
N PHE A 337 4.17 2.91 -17.08
CA PHE A 337 3.97 1.61 -16.42
C PHE A 337 4.68 1.55 -15.06
N VAL A 338 5.94 2.02 -15.00
CA VAL A 338 6.71 2.06 -13.74
C VAL A 338 6.00 2.91 -12.68
N ARG A 339 5.46 4.05 -13.08
CA ARG A 339 4.69 4.94 -12.21
C ARG A 339 3.44 4.24 -11.67
N ASN A 340 2.69 3.54 -12.52
CA ASN A 340 1.49 2.82 -12.07
C ASN A 340 1.85 1.67 -11.11
N VAL A 341 2.93 0.91 -11.37
CA VAL A 341 3.42 -0.12 -10.42
C VAL A 341 3.84 0.51 -9.09
N ARG A 342 4.47 1.69 -9.12
CA ARG A 342 4.81 2.46 -7.92
C ARG A 342 3.56 2.84 -7.11
N VAL A 343 2.49 3.25 -7.78
CA VAL A 343 1.20 3.55 -7.13
C VAL A 343 0.52 2.28 -6.60
N THR A 344 0.60 1.16 -7.31
CA THR A 344 0.12 -0.12 -6.79
C THR A 344 0.86 -0.51 -5.51
N LEU A 345 2.20 -0.34 -5.46
CA LEU A 345 3.00 -0.52 -4.24
C LEU A 345 2.59 0.45 -3.13
N LEU A 346 2.38 1.73 -3.46
CA LEU A 346 1.95 2.76 -2.50
C LEU A 346 0.62 2.36 -1.82
N LYS A 347 -0.35 1.90 -2.61
CA LYS A 347 -1.65 1.42 -2.10
C LYS A 347 -1.52 0.17 -1.23
N ALA A 348 -0.63 -0.75 -1.60
CA ALA A 348 -0.33 -1.92 -0.77
C ALA A 348 0.34 -1.53 0.56
N LEU A 349 1.25 -0.55 0.56
CA LEU A 349 1.89 -0.03 1.77
C LEU A 349 0.89 0.67 2.70
N LEU A 350 -0.02 1.49 2.15
CA LEU A 350 -1.11 2.10 2.91
C LEU A 350 -2.01 1.05 3.56
N ALA A 351 -2.42 0.04 2.79
CA ALA A 351 -3.22 -1.07 3.30
C ALA A 351 -2.47 -1.85 4.39
N ALA A 352 -1.19 -2.14 4.20
CA ALA A 352 -0.36 -2.82 5.19
C ALA A 352 -0.19 -2.00 6.48
N HIS A 353 0.02 -0.68 6.38
CA HIS A 353 0.12 0.21 7.55
C HIS A 353 -1.19 0.25 8.35
N ARG A 354 -2.33 0.36 7.64
CA ARG A 354 -3.65 0.45 8.26
C ARG A 354 -4.11 -0.88 8.87
N ASP A 355 -3.91 -1.98 8.16
CA ASP A 355 -4.51 -3.28 8.49
C ASP A 355 -3.65 -4.08 9.50
N LEU A 356 -2.32 -3.93 9.48
CA LEU A 356 -1.43 -4.74 10.33
C LEU A 356 -1.25 -4.12 11.71
N LYS A 357 -1.70 -4.84 12.74
CA LYS A 357 -1.77 -4.33 14.12
C LYS A 357 -0.53 -4.63 14.97
N THR A 358 0.39 -5.45 14.47
CA THR A 358 1.57 -5.86 15.24
C THR A 358 2.62 -4.74 15.30
N ALA A 359 3.32 -4.62 16.44
CA ALA A 359 4.38 -3.63 16.61
C ALA A 359 5.53 -3.81 15.60
N ALA A 360 5.80 -5.05 15.17
CA ALA A 360 6.80 -5.34 14.15
C ALA A 360 6.36 -4.86 12.75
N ALA A 361 5.11 -5.10 12.34
CA ALA A 361 4.60 -4.60 11.07
C ALA A 361 4.62 -3.07 11.01
N ARG A 362 4.19 -2.39 12.09
CA ARG A 362 4.25 -0.92 12.19
C ARG A 362 5.68 -0.36 12.05
N ARG A 363 6.72 -1.11 12.43
CA ARG A 363 8.13 -0.71 12.25
C ARG A 363 8.63 -0.91 10.81
N VAL A 364 8.07 -1.89 10.10
CA VAL A 364 8.45 -2.23 8.72
C VAL A 364 7.78 -1.30 7.72
N TYR A 365 6.50 -1.02 7.89
CA TYR A 365 5.70 -0.17 7.01
C TYR A 365 5.64 1.26 7.57
N LYS A 366 6.77 1.96 7.51
CA LYS A 366 6.89 3.32 8.02
C LYS A 366 6.16 4.34 7.15
N LEU A 367 5.60 5.37 7.77
CA LEU A 367 4.97 6.50 7.10
C LEU A 367 5.97 7.26 6.20
N GLU A 368 7.25 7.33 6.59
CA GLU A 368 8.29 8.00 5.80
C GLU A 368 8.47 7.35 4.42
N HIS A 369 8.45 6.02 4.33
CA HIS A 369 8.57 5.33 3.05
C HIS A 369 7.37 5.56 2.14
N ILE A 370 6.16 5.69 2.72
CA ILE A 370 4.93 6.00 1.97
C ILE A 370 5.02 7.42 1.43
N GLU A 371 5.47 8.37 2.25
CA GLU A 371 5.66 9.77 1.88
C GLU A 371 6.73 9.94 0.79
N GLU A 372 7.88 9.28 0.91
CA GLU A 372 8.94 9.29 -0.10
C GLU A 372 8.43 8.80 -1.45
N LEU A 373 7.71 7.66 -1.46
CA LEU A 373 7.18 7.06 -2.68
C LEU A 373 6.11 7.94 -3.34
N ALA A 374 5.22 8.55 -2.55
CA ALA A 374 4.21 9.47 -3.03
C ALA A 374 4.82 10.74 -3.63
N ASN A 375 5.82 11.33 -2.94
CA ASN A 375 6.53 12.49 -3.45
C ASN A 375 7.26 12.19 -4.76
N GLN A 376 7.86 11.01 -4.89
CA GLN A 376 8.50 10.59 -6.14
C GLN A 376 7.50 10.54 -7.31
N VAL A 377 6.30 10.00 -7.10
CA VAL A 377 5.25 9.95 -8.14
C VAL A 377 4.84 11.37 -8.59
N ILE A 378 4.67 12.29 -7.64
CA ILE A 378 4.30 13.69 -7.93
C ILE A 378 5.44 14.40 -8.68
N GLN A 379 6.69 14.23 -8.24
CA GLN A 379 7.87 14.84 -8.88
C GLN A 379 8.08 14.34 -10.31
N GLU A 380 7.83 13.06 -10.58
CA GLU A 380 7.92 12.49 -11.92
C GLU A 380 6.85 13.04 -12.88
N HIS A 381 5.73 13.57 -12.38
CA HIS A 381 4.63 14.05 -13.21
C HIS A 381 3.74 15.12 -12.55
N PRO A 382 4.28 16.32 -12.33
CA PRO A 382 3.57 17.37 -11.61
C PRO A 382 2.30 17.81 -12.38
N PRO A 383 1.14 17.96 -11.71
CA PRO A 383 -0.11 18.42 -12.32
C PRO A 383 0.02 19.73 -13.10
N GLU A 384 0.91 20.61 -12.66
CA GLU A 384 1.13 21.94 -13.21
C GLU A 384 1.72 21.90 -14.64
N GLN A 385 2.26 20.76 -15.07
CA GLN A 385 2.85 20.57 -16.40
C GLN A 385 1.94 19.81 -17.37
N TRP A 386 0.71 19.48 -16.98
CA TRP A 386 -0.18 18.69 -17.82
C TRP A 386 -0.72 19.52 -18.99
N ILE A 387 -0.64 18.93 -20.19
CA ILE A 387 -1.25 19.45 -21.43
C ILE A 387 -2.78 19.25 -21.35
N PRO A 388 -3.63 19.97 -22.10
CA PRO A 388 -5.08 19.71 -22.17
C PRO A 388 -5.46 18.27 -22.55
N ARG A 389 -6.68 17.84 -22.20
CA ARG A 389 -7.18 16.47 -22.40
C ARG A 389 -7.02 16.01 -23.85
N ASP A 390 -6.52 14.79 -24.04
CA ASP A 390 -6.35 14.16 -25.35
C ASP A 390 -7.58 13.32 -25.76
N GLY A 391 -8.64 13.31 -24.94
CA GLY A 391 -9.89 12.59 -25.19
C GLY A 391 -9.83 11.10 -24.84
N THR A 392 -8.80 10.62 -24.14
CA THR A 392 -8.59 9.19 -23.90
C THR A 392 -8.57 8.81 -22.42
N VAL A 393 -9.10 7.61 -22.12
CA VAL A 393 -8.95 6.95 -20.80
C VAL A 393 -7.49 6.76 -20.39
N MET A 394 -6.57 6.69 -21.36
CA MET A 394 -5.13 6.47 -21.12
C MET A 394 -4.49 7.62 -20.34
N ARG A 395 -4.93 8.86 -20.59
CA ARG A 395 -4.52 10.02 -19.80
C ARG A 395 -4.90 9.84 -18.34
N VAL A 396 -6.14 9.47 -18.07
CA VAL A 396 -6.61 9.25 -16.70
C VAL A 396 -5.81 8.13 -16.05
N ALA A 397 -5.67 6.99 -16.73
CA ALA A 397 -5.00 5.79 -16.23
C ALA A 397 -3.50 5.97 -15.89
N TYR A 398 -2.76 6.70 -16.73
CA TYR A 398 -1.30 6.73 -16.67
C TYR A 398 -0.71 8.11 -16.29
N SER A 399 -1.56 9.14 -16.19
CA SER A 399 -1.14 10.51 -15.85
C SER A 399 -1.84 10.99 -14.58
N ALA A 400 -3.17 11.12 -14.62
CA ALA A 400 -3.92 11.72 -13.51
C ALA A 400 -4.06 10.78 -12.31
N PHE A 401 -4.43 9.52 -12.56
CA PHE A 401 -4.68 8.50 -11.53
C PHE A 401 -3.49 8.32 -10.58
N PRO A 402 -2.25 8.11 -11.08
CA PRO A 402 -1.10 7.97 -10.21
C PRO A 402 -0.89 9.14 -9.27
N VAL A 403 -1.12 10.36 -9.77
CA VAL A 403 -0.79 11.59 -9.05
C VAL A 403 -1.83 11.91 -7.98
N TRP A 404 -3.12 11.69 -8.24
CA TRP A 404 -4.11 11.85 -7.16
C TRP A 404 -3.96 10.78 -6.08
N GLU A 405 -3.58 9.55 -6.43
CA GLU A 405 -3.32 8.49 -5.44
C GLU A 405 -2.12 8.84 -4.57
N ALA A 406 -1.09 9.48 -5.14
CA ALA A 406 0.03 10.01 -4.38
C ALA A 406 -0.39 11.12 -3.40
N TYR A 407 -1.23 12.07 -3.84
CA TYR A 407 -1.78 13.09 -2.93
C TYR A 407 -2.67 12.48 -1.85
N SER A 408 -3.49 11.49 -2.18
CA SER A 408 -4.29 10.73 -1.22
C SER A 408 -3.41 10.04 -0.15
N ALA A 409 -2.28 9.46 -0.58
CA ALA A 409 -1.32 8.84 0.33
C ALA A 409 -0.62 9.85 1.26
N LEU A 410 -0.22 11.01 0.73
CA LEU A 410 0.33 12.09 1.56
C LEU A 410 -0.71 12.57 2.58
N ALA A 411 -1.95 12.76 2.16
CA ALA A 411 -3.04 13.14 3.05
C ALA A 411 -3.24 12.11 4.17
N TYR A 412 -3.15 10.82 3.86
CA TYR A 412 -3.16 9.75 4.85
C TYR A 412 -1.97 9.82 5.82
N VAL A 413 -0.74 10.00 5.33
CA VAL A 413 0.46 10.12 6.19
C VAL A 413 0.33 11.27 7.18
N TRP A 414 -0.11 12.44 6.71
CA TRP A 414 -0.30 13.61 7.56
C TRP A 414 -1.48 13.45 8.51
N SER A 415 -2.52 12.71 8.10
CA SER A 415 -3.63 12.34 8.98
C SER A 415 -3.18 11.48 10.16
N GLU A 416 -2.33 10.48 9.93
CA GLU A 416 -1.77 9.62 10.98
C GLU A 416 -0.86 10.42 11.94
N ARG A 417 -0.13 11.41 11.43
CA ARG A 417 0.68 12.34 12.25
C ARG A 417 -0.17 13.29 13.09
N ALA A 418 -1.34 13.68 12.59
CA ALA A 418 -2.28 14.54 13.31
C ALA A 418 -3.08 13.79 14.39
N ASN A 419 -3.25 12.47 14.23
CA ASN A 419 -4.14 11.62 15.02
C ASN A 419 -3.60 10.99 16.33
N PRO A 420 -2.33 11.09 16.77
CA PRO A 420 -1.84 10.23 17.86
C PRO A 420 -2.52 10.48 19.21
N ARG A 421 -3.34 11.53 19.35
CA ARG A 421 -4.03 11.91 20.57
C ARG A 421 -5.50 11.45 20.63
N LEU A 422 -6.14 11.04 19.53
CA LEU A 422 -7.57 10.67 19.54
C LEU A 422 -7.84 9.20 19.94
N HIS A 423 -6.79 8.40 20.14
CA HIS A 423 -6.94 7.02 20.60
C HIS A 423 -7.21 6.97 22.11
N ASP A 424 -8.48 6.83 22.47
CA ASP A 424 -8.98 6.69 23.86
C ASP A 424 -8.68 7.91 24.76
N PRO A 425 -9.30 9.07 24.48
CA PRO A 425 -9.10 10.25 25.30
C PRO A 425 -9.66 10.02 26.72
N PRO A 426 -8.97 10.49 27.77
CA PRO A 426 -9.47 10.39 29.13
C PRO A 426 -10.86 11.02 29.25
N PRO A 427 -11.78 10.40 30.02
CA PRO A 427 -13.10 10.98 30.27
C PRO A 427 -13.00 12.42 30.76
N GLY A 428 -13.84 13.31 30.20
CA GLY A 428 -13.89 14.72 30.59
C GLY A 428 -12.69 15.57 30.17
N THR A 429 -11.85 15.10 29.24
CA THR A 429 -10.74 15.89 28.70
C THR A 429 -10.97 16.20 27.22
N LEU A 430 -10.85 17.48 26.84
CA LEU A 430 -10.81 17.88 25.43
C LEU A 430 -9.45 17.56 24.83
N VAL A 431 -9.46 16.80 23.74
CA VAL A 431 -8.25 16.43 23.04
C VAL A 431 -8.25 17.01 21.63
N PHE A 432 -7.24 17.83 21.37
CA PHE A 432 -6.99 18.45 20.08
C PHE A 432 -5.97 17.63 19.27
N THR A 433 -6.21 17.51 17.97
CA THR A 433 -5.20 17.06 17.01
C THR A 433 -4.13 18.13 16.83
N ASP A 434 -3.01 17.77 16.22
CA ASP A 434 -2.04 18.77 15.75
C ASP A 434 -2.70 19.61 14.63
N PRO A 435 -2.91 20.93 14.82
CA PRO A 435 -3.62 21.76 13.85
C PRO A 435 -2.87 21.91 12.52
N ASP A 436 -1.54 21.99 12.56
CA ASP A 436 -0.70 22.13 11.35
C ASP A 436 -0.71 20.84 10.54
N ALA A 437 -0.57 19.69 11.21
CA ALA A 437 -0.67 18.40 10.54
C ALA A 437 -2.08 18.15 9.97
N SER A 438 -3.13 18.53 10.71
CA SER A 438 -4.53 18.44 10.26
C SER A 438 -4.76 19.32 9.03
N LYS A 439 -4.25 20.56 9.05
CA LYS A 439 -4.34 21.48 7.91
C LYS A 439 -3.65 20.91 6.68
N ARG A 440 -2.42 20.38 6.82
CA ARG A 440 -1.71 19.75 5.71
C ARG A 440 -2.43 18.52 5.16
N ALA A 441 -2.97 17.66 6.02
CA ALA A 441 -3.75 16.51 5.59
C ALA A 441 -4.97 16.95 4.75
N ALA A 442 -5.70 17.96 5.21
CA ALA A 442 -6.82 18.55 4.48
C ALA A 442 -6.42 19.15 3.12
N GLU A 443 -5.30 19.87 3.05
CA GLU A 443 -4.79 20.48 1.81
C GLU A 443 -4.44 19.41 0.76
N PHE A 444 -3.83 18.29 1.19
CA PHE A 444 -3.54 17.18 0.29
C PHE A 444 -4.80 16.45 -0.19
N TYR A 445 -5.79 16.22 0.67
CA TYR A 445 -7.08 15.67 0.24
C TYR A 445 -7.82 16.63 -0.72
N ASP A 446 -7.77 17.93 -0.47
CA ASP A 446 -8.34 18.93 -1.39
C ASP A 446 -7.64 18.93 -2.75
N LYS A 447 -6.31 18.85 -2.77
CA LYS A 447 -5.56 18.75 -4.04
C LYS A 447 -5.94 17.47 -4.78
N CYS A 448 -6.01 16.33 -4.08
CA CYS A 448 -6.49 15.07 -4.64
C CYS A 448 -7.91 15.21 -5.24
N ALA A 449 -8.87 15.75 -4.48
CA ALA A 449 -10.24 15.96 -4.93
C ALA A 449 -10.34 16.93 -6.12
N SER A 450 -9.48 17.97 -6.17
CA SER A 450 -9.44 18.93 -7.28
C SER A 450 -8.95 18.28 -8.59
N ILE A 451 -7.95 17.41 -8.50
CA ILE A 451 -7.45 16.65 -9.66
C ILE A 451 -8.54 15.68 -10.13
N MET A 452 -9.19 14.95 -9.22
CA MET A 452 -10.31 14.08 -9.56
C MET A 452 -11.45 14.88 -10.21
N ALA A 453 -11.81 16.05 -9.68
CA ALA A 453 -12.83 16.90 -10.30
C ALA A 453 -12.46 17.32 -11.73
N ALA A 454 -11.18 17.62 -11.95
CA ALA A 454 -10.66 18.12 -13.22
C ALA A 454 -10.41 17.03 -14.26
N GLU A 455 -10.21 15.76 -13.87
CA GLU A 455 -9.80 14.66 -14.78
C GLU A 455 -10.78 13.47 -14.76
N ALA A 456 -11.43 13.21 -13.64
CA ALA A 456 -12.32 12.06 -13.41
C ALA A 456 -13.48 12.41 -12.45
N PRO A 457 -14.36 13.38 -12.79
CA PRO A 457 -15.35 13.94 -11.87
C PRO A 457 -16.39 12.93 -11.38
N ASP A 458 -16.64 11.91 -12.20
CA ASP A 458 -17.52 10.74 -12.04
C ASP A 458 -16.86 9.61 -11.22
N TRP A 459 -15.64 9.80 -10.73
CA TRP A 459 -14.92 8.78 -9.99
C TRP A 459 -15.46 8.57 -8.58
N HIS A 460 -15.86 7.34 -8.28
CA HIS A 460 -16.54 7.01 -7.03
C HIS A 460 -15.69 7.28 -5.78
N GLN A 461 -14.36 7.24 -5.87
CA GLN A 461 -13.49 7.45 -4.70
C GLN A 461 -13.47 8.90 -4.24
N ARG A 462 -13.82 9.85 -5.14
CA ARG A 462 -13.84 11.29 -4.84
C ARG A 462 -14.76 11.61 -3.66
N ARG A 463 -15.87 10.89 -3.51
CA ARG A 463 -16.79 11.08 -2.37
C ARG A 463 -16.09 10.88 -1.03
N PHE A 464 -15.26 9.84 -0.89
CA PHE A 464 -14.54 9.56 0.35
C PHE A 464 -13.46 10.61 0.63
N VAL A 465 -12.74 11.03 -0.41
CA VAL A 465 -11.71 12.08 -0.31
C VAL A 465 -12.31 13.40 0.18
N LEU A 466 -13.50 13.78 -0.31
CA LEU A 466 -14.19 15.00 0.12
C LEU A 466 -14.58 14.96 1.61
N TRP A 467 -15.11 13.82 2.09
CA TRP A 467 -15.45 13.65 3.50
C TRP A 467 -14.20 13.65 4.39
N LEU A 468 -13.10 13.04 3.95
CA LEU A 468 -11.82 13.07 4.67
C LEU A 468 -11.22 14.48 4.71
N ALA A 469 -11.29 15.25 3.62
CA ALA A 469 -10.87 16.64 3.60
C ALA A 469 -11.65 17.48 4.61
N LEU A 470 -12.98 17.33 4.65
CA LEU A 470 -13.87 18.00 5.60
C LEU A 470 -13.53 17.66 7.05
N TYR A 471 -13.32 16.37 7.35
CA TYR A 471 -12.91 15.90 8.67
C TYR A 471 -11.66 16.65 9.16
N TRP A 472 -10.59 16.66 8.35
CA TRP A 472 -9.33 17.29 8.75
C TRP A 472 -9.39 18.83 8.76
N ARG A 473 -10.23 19.45 7.91
CA ARG A 473 -10.46 20.92 7.97
C ARG A 473 -11.18 21.33 9.25
N LEU A 474 -12.17 20.57 9.69
CA LEU A 474 -12.87 20.82 10.95
C LEU A 474 -11.92 20.64 12.15
N ARG A 475 -11.06 19.62 12.11
CA ARG A 475 -10.00 19.42 13.12
C ARG A 475 -8.97 20.55 13.15
N ALA A 476 -8.62 21.12 11.99
CA ALA A 476 -7.69 22.24 11.90
C ALA A 476 -8.31 23.60 12.26
N GLY A 477 -9.63 23.77 12.09
CA GLY A 477 -10.30 25.06 12.21
C GLY A 477 -9.98 26.02 11.05
N GLY A 478 -10.37 27.29 11.19
CA GLY A 478 -10.03 28.37 10.26
C GLY A 478 -10.92 28.45 9.01
N MET A 479 -11.85 27.52 8.82
CA MET A 479 -12.85 27.54 7.74
C MET A 479 -14.07 28.37 8.15
N THR A 480 -14.70 29.08 7.21
CA THR A 480 -15.96 29.78 7.47
C THR A 480 -17.17 28.82 7.46
N VAL A 481 -18.25 29.18 8.16
CA VAL A 481 -19.52 28.42 8.08
C VAL A 481 -20.01 28.28 6.65
N ARG A 482 -19.86 29.33 5.83
CA ARG A 482 -20.20 29.30 4.40
C ARG A 482 -19.42 28.23 3.64
N GLU A 483 -18.11 28.16 3.85
CA GLU A 483 -17.24 27.17 3.20
C GLU A 483 -17.56 25.75 3.66
N LEU A 484 -17.84 25.54 4.95
CA LEU A 484 -18.28 24.25 5.48
C LEU A 484 -19.52 23.75 4.73
N ARG A 485 -20.58 24.57 4.68
CA ARG A 485 -21.85 24.23 4.02
C ARG A 485 -21.64 23.93 2.54
N ALA A 486 -20.88 24.76 1.84
CA ALA A 486 -20.59 24.56 0.42
C ALA A 486 -19.88 23.21 0.17
N ARG A 487 -18.85 22.91 0.96
CA ARG A 487 -18.08 21.66 0.84
C ARG A 487 -18.91 20.43 1.20
N VAL A 488 -19.74 20.50 2.24
CA VAL A 488 -20.67 19.41 2.61
C VAL A 488 -21.69 19.15 1.50
N ASN A 489 -22.26 20.21 0.90
CA ASN A 489 -23.18 20.07 -0.22
C ASN A 489 -22.50 19.39 -1.42
N THR A 490 -21.30 19.82 -1.79
CA THR A 490 -20.51 19.15 -2.85
C THR A 490 -20.23 17.68 -2.51
N ALA A 491 -19.88 17.36 -1.27
CA ALA A 491 -19.64 15.98 -0.85
C ALA A 491 -20.92 15.12 -0.96
N ARG A 492 -22.08 15.65 -0.58
CA ARG A 492 -23.39 15.00 -0.71
C ARG A 492 -23.79 14.77 -2.17
N GLU A 493 -23.64 15.77 -3.02
CA GLU A 493 -23.94 15.68 -4.45
C GLU A 493 -23.08 14.60 -5.14
N VAL A 494 -21.77 14.60 -4.87
CA VAL A 494 -20.85 13.60 -5.43
C VAL A 494 -21.14 12.19 -4.88
N SER A 495 -21.48 12.08 -3.60
CA SER A 495 -21.92 10.82 -2.98
C SER A 495 -23.15 10.24 -3.68
N LEU A 496 -24.18 11.06 -3.89
CA LEU A 496 -25.43 10.67 -4.53
C LEU A 496 -25.21 10.19 -5.97
N GLU A 497 -24.43 10.92 -6.76
CA GLU A 497 -24.13 10.52 -8.14
C GLU A 497 -23.36 9.19 -8.18
N ALA A 498 -22.37 9.03 -7.30
CA ALA A 498 -21.57 7.80 -7.24
C ALA A 498 -22.38 6.57 -6.81
N GLU A 499 -23.41 6.73 -5.97
CA GLU A 499 -24.30 5.64 -5.52
C GLU A 499 -25.11 5.02 -6.65
N ARG A 500 -25.34 5.75 -7.75
CA ARG A 500 -26.01 5.24 -8.96
C ARG A 500 -25.31 4.01 -9.56
N PHE A 501 -23.98 4.02 -9.59
CA PHE A 501 -23.17 2.96 -10.20
C PHE A 501 -22.37 2.14 -9.18
N PHE A 502 -22.02 2.76 -8.05
CA PHE A 502 -21.20 2.18 -6.98
C PHE A 502 -21.92 2.31 -5.63
N PRO A 503 -23.05 1.61 -5.45
CA PRO A 503 -23.78 1.64 -4.19
C PRO A 503 -22.92 1.05 -3.07
N LEU A 504 -23.11 1.61 -1.89
CA LEU A 504 -22.55 1.09 -0.66
C LEU A 504 -23.53 0.10 -0.04
N GLU A 505 -22.99 -0.93 0.59
CA GLU A 505 -23.73 -1.94 1.35
C GLU A 505 -24.20 -1.35 2.70
N SER A 506 -23.44 -0.40 3.26
CA SER A 506 -23.82 0.32 4.48
C SER A 506 -23.23 1.73 4.52
N GLU A 507 -23.89 2.63 5.27
CA GLU A 507 -23.36 3.98 5.52
C GLU A 507 -22.02 3.96 6.28
N GLU A 508 -21.76 2.90 7.05
CA GLU A 508 -20.50 2.70 7.78
C GLU A 508 -19.28 2.65 6.85
N GLN A 509 -19.47 2.38 5.55
CA GLN A 509 -18.39 2.38 4.57
C GLN A 509 -17.81 3.78 4.29
N TYR A 510 -18.53 4.86 4.61
CA TYR A 510 -17.96 6.22 4.62
C TYR A 510 -16.99 6.45 5.80
N GLY A 511 -16.94 5.51 6.75
CA GLY A 511 -16.19 5.62 7.99
C GLY A 511 -16.69 6.75 8.89
N GLU A 512 -15.89 7.09 9.89
CA GLU A 512 -16.23 8.15 10.85
C GLU A 512 -16.26 9.55 10.21
N SER A 513 -15.56 9.76 9.09
CA SER A 513 -15.36 11.08 8.49
C SER A 513 -16.66 11.80 8.12
N ARG A 514 -17.60 11.10 7.44
CA ARG A 514 -18.90 11.64 7.07
C ARG A 514 -19.76 11.90 8.30
N LYS A 515 -19.93 10.87 9.15
CA LYS A 515 -20.74 10.96 10.38
C LYS A 515 -20.28 12.12 11.27
N PHE A 516 -18.98 12.22 11.52
CA PHE A 516 -18.36 13.31 12.26
C PHE A 516 -18.73 14.66 11.64
N THR A 517 -18.51 14.83 10.33
CA THR A 517 -18.75 16.10 9.64
C THR A 517 -20.22 16.52 9.71
N GLU A 518 -21.14 15.58 9.53
CA GLU A 518 -22.58 15.85 9.61
C GLU A 518 -23.01 16.22 11.03
N MET A 519 -22.50 15.53 12.05
CA MET A 519 -22.72 15.89 13.46
C MET A 519 -22.21 17.30 13.78
N GLN A 520 -21.01 17.65 13.31
CA GLN A 520 -20.45 18.99 13.52
C GLN A 520 -21.27 20.07 12.79
N LEU A 521 -21.69 19.82 11.55
CA LEU A 521 -22.54 20.74 10.80
C LEU A 521 -23.88 20.98 11.51
N ASP A 522 -24.50 19.92 12.03
CA ASP A 522 -25.76 20.03 12.77
C ASP A 522 -25.59 20.82 14.07
N SER A 523 -24.52 20.57 14.82
CA SER A 523 -24.13 21.33 16.00
C SER A 523 -23.99 22.83 15.68
N ILE A 524 -23.18 23.16 14.68
CA ILE A 524 -22.93 24.54 14.23
C ILE A 524 -24.24 25.21 13.77
N ASN A 525 -25.09 24.51 13.03
CA ASN A 525 -26.37 25.05 12.58
C ASN A 525 -27.33 25.36 13.74
N ARG A 526 -27.30 24.56 14.83
CA ARG A 526 -28.05 24.85 16.05
C ARG A 526 -27.52 26.10 16.74
N THR A 527 -26.20 26.19 16.94
CA THR A 527 -25.53 27.38 17.52
C THR A 527 -25.83 28.65 16.72
N MET A 528 -25.88 28.56 15.39
CA MET A 528 -26.21 29.71 14.53
C MET A 528 -27.68 30.12 14.59
N ARG A 529 -28.58 29.17 14.87
CA ARG A 529 -30.02 29.44 15.01
C ARG A 529 -30.35 30.01 16.39
N ASP A 530 -29.72 29.47 17.42
CA ASP A 530 -29.91 29.85 18.82
C ASP A 530 -28.54 30.10 19.48
N PRO A 531 -27.97 31.32 19.30
CA PRO A 531 -26.61 31.61 19.70
C PRO A 531 -26.49 31.66 21.23
N PRO A 532 -25.54 30.92 21.83
CA PRO A 532 -25.38 30.90 23.27
C PRO A 532 -25.01 32.31 23.79
N PRO A 533 -25.32 32.61 25.06
CA PRO A 533 -25.04 33.93 25.67
C PRO A 533 -23.58 34.37 25.52
N GLN A 534 -22.67 33.39 25.48
CA GLN A 534 -21.22 33.54 25.46
C GLN A 534 -20.67 33.87 24.06
N MET A 535 -21.46 33.65 23.00
CA MET A 535 -21.08 33.99 21.64
C MET A 535 -21.03 35.51 21.45
N SER A 536 -19.88 36.04 21.04
CA SER A 536 -19.68 37.49 20.90
C SER A 536 -20.66 38.12 19.91
N ALA A 537 -21.08 39.37 20.17
CA ALA A 537 -21.94 40.12 19.27
C ALA A 537 -21.31 40.29 17.87
N ALA A 538 -19.98 40.38 17.80
CA ALA A 538 -19.23 40.43 16.54
C ALA A 538 -19.32 39.11 15.76
N ALA A 539 -19.24 37.95 16.44
CA ALA A 539 -19.43 36.64 15.82
C ALA A 539 -20.87 36.50 15.28
N ARG A 540 -21.88 36.96 16.03
CA ARG A 540 -23.29 36.94 15.58
C ARG A 540 -23.51 37.78 14.32
N GLN A 541 -22.87 38.94 14.23
CA GLN A 541 -22.96 39.82 13.05
C GLN A 541 -22.27 39.24 11.81
N LYS A 542 -21.22 38.43 11.97
CA LYS A 542 -20.53 37.79 10.84
C LYS A 542 -21.41 36.77 10.12
N GLY A 543 -22.41 36.19 10.80
CA GLY A 543 -23.30 35.19 10.21
C GLY A 543 -22.50 34.05 9.58
N ASP A 544 -22.78 33.74 8.31
CA ASP A 544 -22.07 32.70 7.55
C ASP A 544 -20.57 32.98 7.31
N ARG A 545 -20.09 34.20 7.57
CA ARG A 545 -18.67 34.57 7.52
C ARG A 545 -17.91 34.27 8.81
N ALA A 546 -18.61 33.79 9.85
CA ALA A 546 -17.98 33.37 11.09
C ALA A 546 -16.99 32.22 10.83
N ILE A 547 -15.83 32.30 11.47
CA ILE A 547 -14.73 31.34 11.36
C ILE A 547 -14.91 30.23 12.41
N LEU A 548 -14.75 28.98 12.00
CA LEU A 548 -14.82 27.83 12.90
C LEU A 548 -13.51 27.67 13.67
N LYS A 549 -13.61 27.46 14.97
CA LYS A 549 -12.50 27.00 15.81
C LYS A 549 -12.13 25.55 15.48
N PRO A 550 -10.91 25.09 15.80
CA PRO A 550 -10.55 23.67 15.73
C PRO A 550 -11.51 22.82 16.56
N VAL A 551 -11.98 21.70 16.02
CA VAL A 551 -12.92 20.79 16.69
C VAL A 551 -12.16 19.71 17.51
N PRO A 552 -12.15 19.79 18.86
CA PRO A 552 -11.60 18.74 19.70
C PRO A 552 -12.55 17.53 19.82
N THR A 553 -12.02 16.41 20.30
CA THR A 553 -12.84 15.27 20.77
C THR A 553 -12.88 15.22 22.29
N MET A 554 -14.03 14.87 22.84
CA MET A 554 -14.22 14.57 24.26
C MET A 554 -14.87 13.20 24.43
N ASN A 555 -14.33 12.40 25.34
CA ASN A 555 -15.00 11.19 25.83
C ASN A 555 -15.97 11.59 26.95
N GLY A 556 -17.27 11.57 26.63
CA GLY A 556 -18.36 11.90 27.56
C GLY A 556 -18.92 10.69 28.30
N LYS A 557 -18.32 9.51 28.15
CA LYS A 557 -18.86 8.27 28.72
C LYS A 557 -18.93 8.35 30.24
N GLY A 558 -20.15 8.23 30.77
CA GLY A 558 -20.43 8.27 32.20
C GLY A 558 -20.51 9.68 32.81
N MET A 559 -20.54 10.73 31.98
CA MET A 559 -20.72 12.12 32.40
C MET A 559 -22.15 12.59 32.14
N GLU A 560 -22.66 13.45 33.03
CA GLU A 560 -23.94 14.13 32.81
C GLU A 560 -23.78 15.31 31.82
N GLN A 561 -24.88 15.69 31.16
CA GLN A 561 -24.85 16.76 30.14
C GLN A 561 -24.36 18.10 30.71
N GLU A 562 -24.73 18.44 31.94
CA GLU A 562 -24.29 19.66 32.62
C GLU A 562 -22.78 19.65 32.91
N GLU A 563 -22.22 18.48 33.22
CA GLU A 563 -20.80 18.30 33.49
C GLU A 563 -19.97 18.48 32.21
N MET A 564 -20.45 17.93 31.10
CA MET A 564 -19.83 18.13 29.79
C MET A 564 -19.81 19.60 29.37
N VAL A 565 -20.89 20.35 29.61
CA VAL A 565 -20.96 21.79 29.29
C VAL A 565 -19.94 22.57 30.11
N ARG A 566 -19.83 22.30 31.42
CA ARG A 566 -18.84 22.97 32.29
C ARG A 566 -17.41 22.73 31.83
N VAL A 567 -17.07 21.48 31.47
CA VAL A 567 -15.74 21.15 30.93
C VAL A 567 -15.43 21.96 29.67
N ILE A 568 -16.40 22.15 28.79
CA ILE A 568 -16.22 22.93 27.57
C ILE A 568 -16.01 24.42 27.90
N GLU A 569 -16.83 24.99 28.78
CA GLU A 569 -16.77 26.41 29.18
C GLU A 569 -15.47 26.77 29.93
N GLU A 570 -14.97 25.88 30.78
CA GLU A 570 -13.76 26.08 31.58
C GLU A 570 -12.46 25.75 30.81
N SER A 571 -12.57 25.31 29.56
CA SER A 571 -11.41 24.86 28.77
C SER A 571 -10.70 25.93 27.95
N GLU A 572 -9.51 25.58 27.45
CA GLU A 572 -8.74 26.38 26.50
C GLU A 572 -9.45 26.63 25.16
N LEU A 573 -10.56 25.93 24.86
CA LEU A 573 -11.37 26.12 23.63
C LEU A 573 -11.83 27.57 23.47
N MET A 574 -12.12 28.26 24.58
CA MET A 574 -12.55 29.65 24.56
C MET A 574 -11.45 30.61 24.11
N SER A 575 -10.19 30.24 24.33
CA SER A 575 -9.00 31.03 23.95
C SER A 575 -8.52 30.82 22.51
N LEU A 576 -9.03 29.78 21.82
CA LEU A 576 -8.64 29.48 20.44
C LEU A 576 -9.20 30.51 19.44
N GLU A 577 -8.44 30.75 18.36
CA GLU A 577 -8.85 31.61 17.26
C GLU A 577 -10.09 31.04 16.54
N GLY A 578 -11.10 31.89 16.37
CA GLY A 578 -12.35 31.56 15.69
C GLY A 578 -13.57 32.17 16.39
N ASP A 579 -14.69 32.20 15.68
CA ASP A 579 -15.95 32.81 16.09
C ASP A 579 -16.95 31.77 16.65
N ILE A 580 -16.87 30.52 16.19
CA ILE A 580 -17.82 29.44 16.51
C ILE A 580 -17.05 28.18 16.91
N ASP A 581 -17.43 27.59 18.03
CA ASP A 581 -16.96 26.29 18.51
C ASP A 581 -17.91 25.15 18.13
N SER A 582 -17.34 23.95 18.13
CA SER A 582 -18.07 22.68 18.15
C SER A 582 -17.16 21.63 18.78
N VAL A 583 -17.76 20.65 19.47
CA VAL A 583 -17.03 19.57 20.14
C VAL A 583 -17.56 18.24 19.65
N ASP A 584 -16.65 17.34 19.30
CA ASP A 584 -16.94 15.96 18.97
C ASP A 584 -17.04 15.13 20.25
N CYS A 585 -18.25 15.07 20.80
CA CYS A 585 -18.58 14.28 21.98
C CYS A 585 -19.14 12.92 21.57
N TRP A 586 -18.59 11.84 22.13
CA TRP A 586 -19.21 10.52 22.09
C TRP A 586 -19.48 10.06 23.53
N ALA A 587 -20.63 9.42 23.73
CA ALA A 587 -21.16 8.99 25.02
C ALA A 587 -21.08 7.47 25.17
#